data_AF-A0A2P7MZD6-F1
#
_entry.id   AF-A0A2P7MZD6-F1
#
_cell.length_a   1.000
_cell.length_b   1.000
_cell.length_c   1.000
_cell.angle_alpha   90.00
_cell.angle_beta   90.00
_cell.angle_gamma   90.00
#
_symmetry.space_group_name_H-M   'P 1'
#
loop_
_entity.id
_entity.type
_entity.pdbx_description
1 polymer ?
#
loop_
_entity_poly.entity_id
_entity_poly.type
_entity_poly.pdbx_seq_one_letter_code
_entity_poly.pdbx_strand_id
1 'polypeptide(L)'
;MATRSAAGNPASAESPFCRPIAPEGAFCKPEEDPFLLLESTLRSVQEILLRRRGLSLRRTWIEQPYGEEEITLLEEEVIPAIQQCLARIDELDERLLAEQELLRRSQLEAQRRLMLA
;
A
#
# COMPACT_ATOMS: atom_id res chain seq x y z
N MET A 1 -15.75 1.94 -63.02
CA MET A 1 -14.56 2.72 -63.40
C MET A 1 -14.31 3.70 -62.25
N ALA A 2 -13.50 3.46 -61.23
CA ALA A 2 -12.08 3.11 -61.14
C ALA A 2 -11.13 4.25 -61.56
N THR A 3 -10.64 5.01 -60.57
CA THR A 3 -9.26 5.51 -60.43
C THR A 3 -9.02 5.76 -58.92
N ARG A 4 -8.31 4.87 -58.21
CA ARG A 4 -6.85 4.89 -57.92
C ARG A 4 -6.43 6.11 -57.08
N SER A 5 -6.00 5.91 -55.83
CA SER A 5 -4.62 5.53 -55.41
C SER A 5 -3.83 6.80 -55.08
N ALA A 6 -3.61 7.10 -53.80
CA ALA A 6 -2.43 6.72 -53.00
C ALA A 6 -1.30 7.75 -53.10
N ALA A 7 -0.98 8.38 -51.96
CA ALA A 7 0.30 8.95 -51.50
C ALA A 7 -0.08 10.02 -50.46
N GLY A 8 0.26 9.90 -49.18
CA GLY A 8 1.50 9.37 -48.63
C GLY A 8 2.24 10.54 -47.99
N ASN A 9 2.13 10.69 -46.68
CA ASN A 9 3.17 11.33 -45.88
C ASN A 9 3.22 10.63 -44.52
N PRO A 10 4.40 10.51 -43.91
CA PRO A 10 5.02 9.22 -43.75
C PRO A 10 4.96 8.74 -42.31
N ALA A 11 5.15 7.43 -42.17
CA ALA A 11 5.50 6.77 -40.93
C ALA A 11 6.60 7.53 -40.17
N SER A 12 6.23 8.19 -39.08
CA SER A 12 7.13 8.30 -37.94
C SER A 12 6.83 7.09 -37.06
N ALA A 13 7.73 6.12 -37.19
CA ALA A 13 7.88 4.92 -36.39
C ALA A 13 7.18 5.00 -35.03
N GLU A 14 6.11 4.20 -34.88
CA GLU A 14 5.66 3.78 -33.56
C GLU A 14 6.83 3.02 -32.92
N SER A 15 7.53 3.70 -32.01
CA SER A 15 8.43 3.05 -31.08
C SER A 15 7.67 1.90 -30.42
N PRO A 16 8.17 0.65 -30.44
CA PRO A 16 7.48 -0.47 -29.82
C PRO A 16 7.40 -0.34 -28.29
N PHE A 17 8.04 0.68 -27.72
CA PHE A 17 8.08 0.96 -26.28
C PHE A 17 6.96 1.86 -25.77
N CYS A 18 6.09 2.37 -26.63
CA CYS A 18 4.91 3.15 -26.21
C CYS A 18 3.62 2.51 -26.69
N ARG A 19 3.41 1.22 -26.39
CA ARG A 19 2.04 0.75 -26.21
C ARG A 19 1.57 1.29 -24.86
N PRO A 20 0.41 1.96 -24.77
CA PRO A 20 -0.29 2.03 -23.50
C PRO A 20 -0.51 0.58 -23.08
N ILE A 21 0.19 0.14 -22.04
CA ILE A 21 -0.22 -1.06 -21.33
C ILE A 21 -1.56 -0.64 -20.73
N ALA A 22 -2.66 -1.00 -21.39
CA ALA A 22 -3.93 -1.05 -20.69
C ALA A 22 -3.68 -2.00 -19.51
N PRO A 23 -3.83 -1.55 -18.25
CA PRO A 23 -3.77 -2.49 -17.15
C PRO A 23 -4.92 -3.45 -17.37
N GLU A 24 -4.60 -4.71 -17.70
CA GLU A 24 -5.51 -5.83 -17.49
C GLU A 24 -5.80 -5.89 -15.99
N GLY A 25 -6.83 -5.18 -15.58
CA GLY A 25 -7.07 -4.86 -14.18
C GLY A 25 -7.90 -3.60 -14.10
N ALA A 26 -9.11 -3.67 -14.65
CA ALA A 26 -10.14 -2.67 -14.41
C ALA A 26 -10.20 -2.40 -12.92
N PHE A 27 -10.08 -1.13 -12.56
CA PHE A 27 -10.19 -0.59 -11.21
C PHE A 27 -11.07 -1.48 -10.33
N CYS A 28 -10.40 -2.17 -9.40
CA CYS A 28 -11.00 -2.82 -8.25
C CYS A 28 -12.17 -1.96 -7.75
N LYS A 29 -13.30 -2.57 -7.41
CA LYS A 29 -14.41 -1.82 -6.79
C LYS A 29 -13.85 -0.99 -5.62
N PRO A 30 -14.45 0.14 -5.22
CA PRO A 30 -13.97 0.89 -4.04
C PRO A 30 -13.82 0.00 -2.78
N GLU A 31 -14.58 -1.09 -2.72
CA GLU A 31 -14.56 -2.15 -1.70
C GLU A 31 -13.31 -3.05 -1.74
N GLU A 32 -12.59 -3.06 -2.87
CA GLU A 32 -11.42 -3.88 -3.16
C GLU A 32 -10.12 -3.03 -3.15
N ASP A 33 -10.21 -1.72 -2.87
CA ASP A 33 -9.04 -0.90 -2.58
C ASP A 33 -8.48 -1.27 -1.19
N PRO A 34 -7.22 -1.75 -1.11
CA PRO A 34 -6.62 -2.18 0.15
C PRO A 34 -6.54 -1.06 1.19
N PHE A 35 -6.38 0.21 0.76
CA PHE A 35 -6.30 1.34 1.68
C PHE A 35 -7.68 1.71 2.24
N LEU A 36 -8.72 1.70 1.40
CA LEU A 36 -10.10 1.94 1.86
C LEU A 36 -10.61 0.81 2.77
N LEU A 37 -10.20 -0.43 2.50
CA LEU A 37 -10.47 -1.56 3.39
C LEU A 37 -9.77 -1.38 4.74
N LEU A 38 -8.51 -0.93 4.74
CA LEU A 38 -7.77 -0.66 5.99
C LEU A 38 -8.41 0.48 6.80
N GLU A 39 -8.81 1.57 6.15
CA GLU A 39 -9.44 2.69 6.86
C GLU A 39 -10.82 2.33 7.44
N SER A 40 -11.63 1.58 6.68
CA SER A 40 -12.96 1.16 7.12
C SER A 40 -12.89 0.11 8.24
N THR A 41 -11.93 -0.81 8.17
CA THR A 41 -11.68 -1.77 9.26
C THR A 41 -11.17 -1.06 10.50
N LEU A 42 -10.25 -0.10 10.39
CA LEU A 42 -9.77 0.69 11.53
C LEU A 42 -10.91 1.45 12.21
N ARG A 43 -11.77 2.13 11.45
CA ARG A 43 -12.96 2.83 11.98
C ARG A 43 -13.91 1.87 12.70
N SER A 44 -14.14 0.70 12.11
CA SER A 44 -15.02 -0.31 12.69
C SER A 44 -14.48 -0.85 14.01
N VAL A 45 -13.17 -1.13 14.08
CA VAL A 45 -12.50 -1.56 15.31
C VAL A 45 -12.56 -0.47 16.37
N GLN A 46 -12.25 0.78 16.04
CA GLN A 46 -12.34 1.91 16.98
C GLN A 46 -13.74 2.05 17.57
N GLU A 47 -14.78 1.94 16.74
CA GLU A 47 -16.17 2.02 17.19
C GLU A 47 -16.54 0.87 18.14
N ILE A 48 -16.11 -0.35 17.83
CA ILE A 48 -16.31 -1.52 18.70
C ILE A 48 -15.62 -1.30 20.06
N LEU A 49 -14.37 -0.82 20.06
CA LEU A 49 -13.61 -0.55 21.29
C LEU A 49 -14.24 0.56 22.14
N LEU A 50 -14.73 1.63 21.50
CA LEU A 50 -15.43 2.72 22.19
C LEU A 50 -16.74 2.24 22.82
N ARG A 51 -17.56 1.50 22.07
CA ARG A 51 -18.84 0.95 22.55
C ARG A 51 -18.66 -0.10 23.65
N ARG A 52 -17.51 -0.79 23.67
CA ARG A 52 -17.17 -1.81 24.68
C ARG A 52 -16.20 -1.29 25.74
N ARG A 53 -16.01 0.02 25.86
CA ARG A 53 -15.09 0.59 26.85
C ARG A 53 -15.50 0.16 28.27
N GLY A 54 -14.58 -0.47 28.99
CA GLY A 54 -14.82 -0.98 30.35
C GLY A 54 -15.62 -2.29 30.39
N LEU A 55 -15.96 -2.88 29.24
CA LEU A 55 -16.61 -4.18 29.12
C LEU A 55 -15.66 -5.16 28.42
N SER A 56 -15.80 -6.45 28.72
CA SER A 56 -15.07 -7.48 27.97
C SER A 56 -15.55 -7.53 26.52
N LEU A 57 -14.62 -7.52 25.59
CA LEU A 57 -14.89 -7.83 24.19
C LEU A 57 -15.14 -9.33 24.08
N ARG A 58 -16.27 -9.73 23.47
CA ARG A 58 -16.48 -11.14 23.12
C ARG A 58 -15.42 -11.54 22.10
N ARG A 59 -14.60 -12.53 22.45
CA ARG A 59 -13.70 -13.18 21.49
C ARG A 59 -14.57 -13.89 20.45
N THR A 60 -14.55 -13.41 19.20
CA THR A 60 -15.30 -14.03 18.10
C THR A 60 -14.58 -15.21 17.47
N TRP A 61 -13.29 -15.42 17.78
CA TRP A 61 -12.43 -16.40 17.11
C TRP A 61 -11.87 -17.49 18.04
N ILE A 62 -12.16 -17.39 19.34
CA ILE A 62 -11.59 -18.26 20.37
C ILE A 62 -12.76 -18.66 21.29
N GLU A 63 -13.34 -19.82 21.03
CA GLU A 63 -14.51 -20.33 21.77
C GLU A 63 -14.11 -21.01 23.10
N GLN A 64 -12.89 -21.54 23.19
CA GLN A 64 -12.31 -22.08 24.43
C GLN A 64 -11.17 -21.20 24.96
N PRO A 65 -10.98 -21.10 26.29
CA PRO A 65 -9.79 -20.46 26.84
C PRO A 65 -8.53 -21.21 26.41
N TYR A 66 -7.43 -20.47 26.22
CA TYR A 66 -6.13 -21.09 25.95
C TYR A 66 -5.70 -21.97 27.12
N GLY A 67 -5.19 -23.17 26.82
CA GLY A 67 -4.49 -24.02 27.76
C GLY A 67 -3.08 -23.49 28.05
N GLU A 68 -2.44 -24.02 29.11
CA GLU A 68 -1.09 -23.59 29.52
C GLU A 68 -0.07 -23.73 28.39
N GLU A 69 -0.09 -24.85 27.66
CA GLU A 69 0.83 -25.09 26.53
C GLU A 69 0.65 -24.07 25.39
N GLU A 70 -0.59 -23.71 25.09
CA GLU A 70 -0.91 -22.72 24.06
C GLU A 70 -0.47 -21.32 24.48
N ILE A 71 -0.62 -21.00 25.78
CA ILE A 71 -0.14 -19.75 26.37
C ILE A 71 1.39 -19.70 26.28
N THR A 72 2.08 -20.77 26.66
CA THR A 72 3.54 -20.85 26.57
C THR A 72 4.02 -20.67 25.13
N LEU A 73 3.40 -21.34 24.15
CA LEU A 73 3.76 -21.17 22.74
C LEU A 73 3.50 -19.73 22.25
N LEU A 74 2.41 -19.10 22.70
CA LEU A 74 2.13 -17.71 22.41
C LEU A 74 3.22 -16.77 22.97
N GLU A 75 3.59 -16.96 24.23
CA GLU A 75 4.55 -16.11 24.95
C GLU A 75 5.98 -16.30 24.47
N GLU A 76 6.39 -17.53 24.20
CA GLU A 76 7.78 -17.87 23.88
C GLU A 76 8.08 -17.83 22.38
N GLU A 77 7.09 -18.09 21.51
CA GLU A 77 7.33 -18.17 20.06
C GLU A 77 6.60 -17.06 19.29
N VAL A 78 5.27 -16.98 19.43
CA VAL A 78 4.44 -16.14 18.54
C VAL A 78 4.64 -14.66 18.82
N ILE A 79 4.54 -14.23 20.08
CA ILE A 79 4.67 -12.82 20.45
C ILE A 79 6.07 -12.29 20.09
N PRO A 80 7.18 -12.99 20.41
CA PRO A 80 8.52 -12.57 20.00
C PRO A 80 8.67 -12.46 18.48
N ALA A 81 8.12 -13.39 17.70
CA ALA A 81 8.17 -13.32 16.24
C ALA A 81 7.42 -12.09 15.71
N ILE A 82 6.23 -11.79 16.26
CA ILE A 82 5.47 -10.59 15.89
C ILE A 82 6.25 -9.32 16.24
N GLN A 83 6.88 -9.26 17.42
CA GLN A 83 7.71 -8.11 17.81
C GLN A 83 8.87 -7.87 16.85
N GLN A 84 9.54 -8.94 16.40
CA GLN A 84 10.60 -8.82 15.40
C GLN A 84 10.08 -8.30 14.06
N CYS A 85 8.93 -8.80 13.61
CA CYS A 85 8.28 -8.31 12.39
C CYS A 85 7.94 -6.81 12.49
N LEU A 86 7.37 -6.38 13.62
CA LEU A 86 7.03 -4.97 13.84
C LEU A 86 8.28 -4.08 13.87
N ALA A 87 9.34 -4.49 14.58
CA ALA A 87 10.60 -3.75 14.59
C ALA A 87 11.21 -3.61 13.19
N ARG A 88 11.06 -4.64 12.34
CA ARG A 88 11.51 -4.57 10.95
C ARG A 88 10.66 -3.62 10.10
N ILE A 89 9.36 -3.56 10.34
CA ILE A 89 8.47 -2.60 9.67
C ILE A 89 8.89 -1.17 10.04
N ASP A 90 9.10 -0.90 11.32
CA ASP A 90 9.54 0.42 11.79
C ASP A 90 10.86 0.86 11.13
N GLU A 91 11.84 -0.04 11.05
CA GLU A 91 13.11 0.23 10.34
C GLU A 91 12.90 0.60 8.86
N LEU A 92 12.01 -0.13 8.18
CA LEU A 92 11.71 0.11 6.76
C LEU A 92 11.00 1.46 6.57
N ASP A 93 10.07 1.79 7.46
CA ASP A 93 9.35 3.06 7.43
C ASP A 93 10.29 4.25 7.65
N GLU A 94 11.22 4.14 8.62
CA GLU A 94 12.24 5.18 8.85
C GLU A 94 13.14 5.39 7.62
N ARG A 95 13.59 4.30 6.99
CA ARG A 95 14.41 4.35 5.77
C ARG A 95 13.65 4.99 4.63
N LEU A 96 12.39 4.61 4.43
CA LEU A 96 11.55 5.16 3.39
C LEU A 96 11.34 6.67 3.59
N LEU A 97 11.09 7.10 4.82
CA LEU A 97 10.95 8.53 5.15
C LEU A 97 12.24 9.32 4.87
N ALA A 98 13.40 8.77 5.23
CA ALA A 98 14.69 9.40 4.96
C ALA A 98 14.95 9.57 3.45
N GLU A 99 14.66 8.54 2.65
CA GLU A 99 14.79 8.59 1.19
C GLU A 99 13.86 9.65 0.57
N GLN A 100 12.61 9.72 1.02
CA GLN A 100 11.64 10.72 0.56
C GLN A 100 12.09 12.14 0.87
N GLU A 101 12.64 12.38 2.07
CA GLU A 101 13.14 13.70 2.46
C GLU A 101 14.37 14.13 1.64
N LEU A 102 15.30 13.20 1.35
CA LEU A 102 16.43 13.46 0.47
C LEU A 102 15.99 13.84 -0.94
N LEU A 103 15.03 13.10 -1.50
CA LEU A 103 14.45 13.40 -2.81
C LEU A 103 13.80 14.79 -2.81
N ARG A 104 12.99 15.09 -1.79
CA ARG A 104 12.33 16.40 -1.64
C ARG A 104 13.35 17.54 -1.59
N ARG A 105 14.44 17.39 -0.83
CA ARG A 105 15.52 18.39 -0.76
C ARG A 105 16.19 18.61 -2.11
N SER A 106 16.53 17.52 -2.81
CA SER A 106 17.18 17.61 -4.13
C SER A 106 16.30 18.33 -5.16
N GLN A 107 14.98 18.08 -5.13
CA GLN A 107 14.01 18.78 -5.99
C GLN A 107 13.94 20.27 -5.67
N LEU A 108 13.90 20.64 -4.38
CA LEU A 108 13.88 22.04 -3.96
C LEU A 108 15.16 22.78 -4.36
N GLU A 109 16.32 22.13 -4.26
CA GLU A 109 17.60 22.70 -4.70
C GLU A 109 17.65 22.88 -6.22
N ALA A 110 17.19 21.89 -6.99
CA ALA A 110 17.09 22.00 -8.44
C ALA A 110 16.17 23.15 -8.86
N GLN A 111 15.00 23.28 -8.21
CA GLN A 111 14.06 24.36 -8.47
C GLN A 111 14.64 25.73 -8.11
N ARG A 112 15.37 25.85 -6.99
CA ARG A 112 16.08 27.09 -6.62
C ARG A 112 17.15 27.46 -7.66
N ARG A 113 17.93 26.49 -8.13
CA ARG A 113 18.94 26.72 -9.19
C ARG A 113 18.29 27.20 -10.49
N LEU A 114 17.14 26.64 -10.85
CA LEU A 114 16.37 27.08 -12.03
C LEU A 114 15.77 28.48 -11.89
N MET A 115 15.37 28.91 -10.69
CA MET A 115 14.83 30.26 -10.47
C MET A 115 15.91 31.36 -10.38
N LEU A 116 17.17 30.97 -10.14
CA LEU A 116 18.31 31.89 -10.01
C LEU A 116 19.16 31.97 -11.29
N ALA A 117 18.87 31.14 -12.29
CA ALA A 117 19.49 31.13 -13.63
C ALA A 117 18.63 31.92 -14.62
#